data_AF-A0A7Y2XQF4-F1
#
_entry.id   AF-A0A7Y2XQF4-F1
#
_cell.length_a   1.000
_cell.length_b   1.000
_cell.length_c   1.000
_cell.angle_alpha   90.00
_cell.angle_beta   90.00
_cell.angle_gamma   90.00
#
_symmetry.space_group_name_H-M   'P 1'
#
loop_
_entity.id
_entity.type
_entity.pdbx_description
1 polymer ?
#
loop_
_entity_poly.entity_id
_entity_poly.type
_entity_poly.pdbx_seq_one_letter_code
_entity_poly.pdbx_strand_id
1 'polypeptide(L)' 'MSPPANPTRTKRRTASKEQRQAQLIKATIRSIAKHGLSETTMATVAGKAGLSQGIINLHFQSKER' A
#
# COMPACT_ATOMS: atom_id res chain seq x y z
N MET A 1 -1.47 -47.53 -2.53
CA MET A 1 -2.42 -46.43 -2.78
C MET A 1 -2.12 -45.29 -1.81
N SER A 2 -1.64 -44.16 -2.31
CA SER A 2 -1.46 -42.94 -1.51
C SER A 2 -2.78 -42.14 -1.49
N PRO A 3 -3.16 -41.50 -0.37
CA PRO A 3 -4.27 -40.54 -0.37
C PRO A 3 -3.82 -39.19 -0.99
N PRO A 4 -4.71 -38.47 -1.70
CA PRO A 4 -4.46 -37.09 -2.13
C PRO A 4 -5.20 -36.04 -1.27
N ALA A 5 -4.81 -34.78 -1.46
CA ALA A 5 -5.48 -33.51 -1.10
C ALA A 5 -5.17 -32.95 0.31
N ASN A 6 -4.86 -31.66 0.53
CA ASN A 6 -4.69 -30.44 -0.28
C ASN A 6 -4.00 -29.38 0.63
N PRO A 7 -3.23 -28.40 0.12
CA PRO A 7 -2.35 -27.59 0.94
C PRO A 7 -3.10 -26.49 1.71
N THR A 8 -2.75 -26.41 2.99
CA THR A 8 -2.75 -25.24 3.87
C THR A 8 -3.36 -23.94 3.30
N ARG A 9 -4.55 -23.62 3.84
CA ARG A 9 -5.22 -22.31 3.80
C ARG A 9 -4.22 -21.21 4.18
N THR A 10 -3.60 -20.58 3.17
CA THR A 10 -2.64 -19.49 3.36
C THR A 10 -3.37 -18.33 4.03
N LYS A 11 -3.08 -18.13 5.32
CA LYS A 11 -3.46 -16.96 6.11
C LYS A 11 -2.96 -15.75 5.34
N ARG A 12 -3.87 -15.02 4.66
CA ARG A 12 -3.51 -13.79 3.93
C ARG A 12 -2.81 -12.87 4.92
N ARG A 13 -1.49 -12.69 4.78
CA ARG A 13 -0.68 -11.77 5.59
C ARG A 13 -0.94 -10.35 5.07
N THR A 14 -2.19 -9.91 5.10
CA THR A 14 -2.51 -8.50 4.99
C THR A 14 -1.84 -7.80 6.17
N ALA A 15 -0.91 -6.89 5.88
CA ALA A 15 -0.34 -6.00 6.88
C ALA A 15 -1.47 -5.34 7.67
N SER A 16 -1.27 -5.12 8.97
CA SER A 16 -2.29 -4.43 9.77
C SER A 16 -2.55 -3.04 9.20
N LYS A 17 -3.76 -2.50 9.45
CA LYS A 17 -4.15 -1.16 8.99
C LYS A 17 -3.11 -0.10 9.39
N GLU A 18 -2.54 -0.21 10.58
CA GLU A 18 -1.50 0.68 11.10
C GLU A 18 -0.19 0.57 10.31
N GLN A 19 0.27 -0.65 10.01
CA GLN A 19 1.46 -0.85 9.18
C GLN A 19 1.27 -0.27 7.79
N ARG A 20 0.07 -0.42 7.22
CA ARG A 20 -0.27 0.16 5.93
C ARG A 20 -0.25 1.68 5.97
N GLN A 21 -0.81 2.28 7.02
CA GLN A 21 -0.84 3.72 7.23
C GLN A 21 0.58 4.28 7.40
N ALA A 22 1.42 3.65 8.22
CA ALA A 22 2.82 4.04 8.40
C ALA A 22 3.61 3.99 7.08
N GLN A 23 3.35 2.97 6.26
CA GLN A 23 4.00 2.83 4.96
C GLN A 23 3.57 3.90 3.97
N LEU A 24 2.29 4.27 3.97
CA LEU A 24 1.75 5.35 3.17
C LEU A 24 2.37 6.69 3.58
N ILE A 25 2.39 7.01 4.87
CA ILE A 25 3.02 8.23 5.40
C ILE A 25 4.50 8.29 4.97
N LYS A 26 5.26 7.20 5.16
CA LYS A 26 6.68 7.17 4.80
C LYS A 26 6.89 7.32 3.29
N ALA A 27 6.01 6.75 2.47
CA ALA A 27 6.05 6.90 1.02
C ALA A 27 5.71 8.33 0.57
N THR A 28 4.73 8.97 1.22
CA THR A 28 4.37 10.37 0.98
C THR A 28 5.53 11.30 1.29
N ILE A 29 6.17 11.15 2.45
CA ILE A 29 7.36 11.93 2.83
C ILE A 29 8.47 11.75 1.79
N ARG A 30 8.75 10.52 1.35
CA ARG A 30 9.73 10.25 0.27
C ARG A 30 9.31 10.83 -1.07
N SER A 31 8.00 10.96 -1.34
CA SER A 31 7.50 11.59 -2.57
C SER A 31 7.77 13.07 -2.55
N ILE A 32 7.37 13.75 -1.48
CA ILE A 32 7.57 15.19 -1.29
C ILE A 32 9.05 15.53 -1.27
N ALA A 33 9.88 14.76 -0.56
CA ALA A 33 11.32 15.02 -0.50
C ALA A 33 12.04 14.88 -1.86
N LYS A 34 11.49 14.10 -2.80
CA LYS A 34 12.13 13.86 -4.10
C LYS A 34 11.58 14.74 -5.22
N HIS A 35 10.29 15.09 -5.18
CA HIS A 35 9.60 15.78 -6.28
C HIS A 35 8.95 17.10 -5.83
N GLY A 36 9.02 17.44 -4.55
CA GLY A 36 8.23 18.53 -3.99
C GLY A 36 6.75 18.17 -3.81
N LEU A 37 6.01 19.05 -3.13
CA LEU A 37 4.60 18.84 -2.79
C LEU A 37 3.68 18.92 -4.02
N SER A 38 3.99 19.81 -4.96
CA SER A 38 3.20 20.04 -6.18
C SER A 38 3.18 18.80 -7.08
N GLU A 39 4.34 18.18 -7.31
CA GLU A 39 4.46 16.97 -8.14
C GLU A 39 4.13 15.67 -7.40
N THR A 40 3.99 15.71 -6.07
CA THR A 40 3.56 14.53 -5.31
C THR A 40 2.08 14.24 -5.58
N THR A 41 1.81 13.11 -6.24
CA THR A 41 0.45 12.59 -6.50
C THR A 41 0.21 11.26 -5.79
N MET A 42 -1.05 10.88 -5.61
CA MET A 42 -1.42 9.56 -5.06
C MET A 42 -0.78 8.41 -5.84
N ALA A 43 -0.63 8.54 -7.17
CA ALA A 43 0.05 7.55 -8.01
C ALA A 43 1.54 7.43 -7.66
N THR A 44 2.24 8.55 -7.47
CA THR A 44 3.67 8.54 -7.07
C THR A 44 3.85 7.93 -5.68
N VAL A 45 2.94 8.22 -4.74
CA VAL A 45 2.95 7.64 -3.39
C VAL A 45 2.67 6.15 -3.43
N ALA A 46 1.70 5.69 -4.23
CA ALA A 46 1.40 4.27 -4.45
C ALA A 46 2.63 3.51 -4.94
N GLY A 47 3.29 4.02 -5.98
CA GLY A 47 4.53 3.46 -6.50
C GLY A 47 5.62 3.38 -5.43
N LYS A 48 5.83 4.46 -4.65
CA LYS A 48 6.84 4.49 -3.57
C LYS A 48 6.50 3.63 -2.35
N ALA A 49 5.24 3.31 -2.14
CA ALA A 49 4.77 2.45 -1.05
C ALA A 49 4.75 0.97 -1.44
N GLY A 50 4.99 0.62 -2.71
CA GLY A 50 4.78 -0.73 -3.22
C GLY A 50 3.30 -1.13 -3.14
N LEU A 51 2.42 -0.17 -3.41
CA LEU A 51 0.98 -0.29 -3.29
C LEU A 51 0.29 -0.14 -4.63
N SER A 52 -0.80 -0.88 -4.80
CA SER A 52 -1.72 -0.61 -5.91
C SER A 52 -2.52 0.66 -5.63
N GLN A 53 -2.86 1.39 -6.70
CA GLN A 53 -3.69 2.59 -6.58
C GLN A 53 -5.04 2.30 -5.92
N GLY A 54 -5.64 1.12 -6.16
CA GLY A 54 -6.89 0.72 -5.51
C GLY A 54 -6.79 0.64 -3.98
N ILE A 55 -5.66 0.13 -3.44
CA ILE A 55 -5.44 0.07 -1.98
C ILE A 55 -5.31 1.49 -1.40
N ILE A 56 -4.66 2.40 -2.13
CA ILE A 56 -4.56 3.81 -1.73
C ILE A 56 -5.93 4.46 -1.73
N ASN A 57 -6.73 4.29 -2.77
CA ASN A 57 -8.07 4.89 -2.87
C ASN A 57 -9.02 4.41 -1.75
N LEU A 58 -8.83 3.18 -1.26
CA LEU A 58 -9.52 2.65 -0.07
C LEU A 58 -9.14 3.37 1.24
N HIS A 59 -7.95 3.98 1.32
CA HIS A 59 -7.41 4.59 2.53
C HIS A 59 -7.38 6.12 2.49
N PHE A 60 -7.17 6.71 1.32
CA PHE A 60 -7.06 8.14 1.09
C PHE A 60 -8.08 8.53 0.02
N GLN A 61 -9.11 9.27 0.43
CA GLN A 61 -10.17 9.72 -0.49
C GLN A 61 -9.68 10.85 -1.41
N SER A 62 -8.71 11.67 -0.99
CA SER A 62 -8.11 12.75 -1.81
C SER A 62 -6.83 13.32 -1.18
N LYS A 63 -6.03 14.03 -1.98
CA LYS A 63 -4.81 14.76 -1.55
C LYS A 63 -5.13 15.94 -0.61
N GLU A 64 -6.35 16.44 -0.63
CA GLU A 64 -6.81 17.68 0.04
C GLU A 64 -7.72 17.43 1.25
N ARG A 65 -7.96 16.18 1.63
CA ARG A 65 -8.85 15.80 2.75
C ARG A 65 -8.07 15.04 3.82
#